data_AF-A0A524GKY0-F1
#
_entry.id   AF-A0A524GKY0-F1
#
_cell.length_a   1.000
_cell.length_b   1.000
_cell.length_c   1.000
_cell.angle_alpha   90.00
_cell.angle_beta   90.00
_cell.angle_gamma   90.00
#
_symmetry.space_group_name_H-M   'P 1'
#
loop_
_entity.id
_entity.type
_entity.pdbx_description
1 polymer ?
#
loop_
_entity_poly.entity_id
_entity_poly.type
_entity_poly.pdbx_seq_one_letter_code
_entity_poly.pdbx_strand_id
1 'polypeptide(L)'
;MVTFISLFLWLVVDTLPVQVAVDPGVFSVEIFLDKRSIGVIEGPPWQLKCDFGSTLRPHELVAVARGEDGSVLGRAEQLVNLPRSSAEVQIVFEAGAAGHPEALRVVTESNERLKPLAIFATFDGRALMRGPG
;
A
#
# COMPACT_ATOMS: atom_id res chain seq x y z
N MET A 1 -13.41 6.42 1.99
CA MET A 1 -12.14 5.87 1.47
C MET A 1 -11.24 7.02 1.05
N VAL A 2 -9.93 6.78 1.04
CA VAL A 2 -8.92 7.64 0.39
C VAL A 2 -7.97 6.72 -0.37
N THR A 3 -7.52 7.13 -1.55
CA THR A 3 -6.58 6.39 -2.40
C THR A 3 -5.65 7.35 -3.12
N PHE A 4 -4.37 7.03 -3.21
CA PHE A 4 -3.45 7.77 -4.08
C PHE A 4 -3.79 7.54 -5.55
N ILE A 5 -3.91 8.64 -6.30
CA ILE A 5 -4.07 8.60 -7.76
C ILE A 5 -2.79 9.06 -8.47
N SER A 6 -1.86 9.70 -7.75
CA SER A 6 -0.49 9.91 -8.23
C SER A 6 0.28 8.59 -8.23
N LEU A 7 0.55 8.05 -9.42
CA LEU A 7 1.39 6.86 -9.60
C LEU A 7 2.83 7.27 -9.90
N PHE A 8 3.75 6.90 -9.01
CA PHE A 8 5.19 7.09 -9.16
C PHE A 8 5.82 5.81 -9.74
N LEU A 9 5.70 5.63 -11.07
CA LEU A 9 6.12 4.41 -11.77
C LEU A 9 7.65 4.31 -12.00
N TRP A 10 8.37 5.39 -11.74
CA TRP A 10 9.82 5.51 -11.90
C TRP A 10 10.45 6.02 -10.63
N LEU A 11 11.78 6.11 -10.64
CA LEU A 11 12.54 6.76 -9.59
C LEU A 11 12.20 8.25 -9.50
N VAL A 12 11.91 8.73 -8.30
CA VAL A 12 11.44 10.08 -7.98
C VAL A 12 12.45 10.82 -7.11
N VAL A 13 12.69 12.08 -7.45
CA VAL A 13 13.40 13.06 -6.61
C VAL A 13 12.66 14.39 -6.72
N ASP A 14 13.09 15.37 -5.93
CA ASP A 14 12.58 16.73 -5.88
C ASP A 14 11.12 16.83 -5.45
N THR A 15 10.52 17.99 -5.67
CA THR A 15 9.14 18.29 -5.28
C THR A 15 8.17 17.94 -6.39
N LEU A 16 7.26 16.99 -6.14
CA LEU A 16 6.21 16.57 -7.06
C LEU A 16 4.81 16.70 -6.43
N PRO A 17 3.75 16.87 -7.24
CA PRO A 17 2.39 16.85 -6.75
C PRO A 17 1.96 15.43 -6.36
N VAL A 18 1.46 15.30 -5.14
CA VAL A 18 0.77 14.11 -4.64
C VAL A 18 -0.72 14.40 -4.65
N GLN A 19 -1.49 13.52 -5.29
CA GLN A 19 -2.93 13.63 -5.43
C GLN A 19 -3.62 12.39 -4.87
N VAL A 20 -4.78 12.60 -4.27
CA VAL A 20 -5.64 11.54 -3.75
C VAL A 20 -7.05 11.66 -4.29
N ALA A 21 -7.73 10.53 -4.46
CA ALA A 21 -9.18 10.47 -4.57
C ALA A 21 -9.77 10.19 -3.19
N VAL A 22 -10.90 10.81 -2.89
CA VAL A 22 -11.62 10.64 -1.62
C VAL A 22 -13.08 10.35 -1.87
N ASP A 23 -13.71 9.60 -0.97
CA ASP A 23 -15.15 9.38 -0.98
C ASP A 23 -15.92 10.63 -0.48
N PRO A 24 -17.23 10.74 -0.79
CA PRO A 24 -18.10 11.70 -0.14
C PRO A 24 -18.03 11.59 1.39
N GLY A 25 -18.04 12.73 2.09
CA GLY A 25 -17.98 12.80 3.56
C GLY A 25 -16.57 12.92 4.15
N VAL A 26 -15.52 12.84 3.33
CA VAL A 26 -14.17 13.23 3.76
C VAL A 26 -14.09 14.76 3.84
N PHE A 27 -13.76 15.26 5.03
CA PHE A 27 -13.59 16.69 5.31
C PHE A 27 -12.15 17.14 5.10
N SER A 28 -11.18 16.29 5.49
CA SER A 28 -9.76 16.59 5.26
C SER A 28 -8.93 15.34 5.02
N VAL A 29 -7.78 15.52 4.36
CA VAL A 29 -6.76 14.49 4.21
C VAL A 29 -5.44 15.03 4.69
N GLU A 30 -4.84 14.36 5.67
CA GLU A 30 -3.47 14.63 6.09
C GLU A 30 -2.52 13.66 5.37
N ILE A 31 -1.47 14.19 4.74
CA ILE A 31 -0.45 13.39 4.07
C ILE A 31 0.80 13.36 4.95
N PHE A 32 1.40 12.18 5.03
CA PHE A 32 2.66 11.93 5.72
C PHE A 32 3.69 11.40 4.73
N LEU A 33 4.91 11.89 4.84
CA LEU A 33 6.10 11.32 4.21
C LEU A 33 7.01 10.82 5.32
N ASP A 34 7.34 9.52 5.32
CA ASP A 34 8.19 8.88 6.34
C ASP A 34 7.73 9.21 7.77
N LYS A 35 6.41 9.08 8.01
CA LYS A 35 5.72 9.37 9.29
C LYS A 35 5.70 10.85 9.70
N ARG A 36 6.28 11.75 8.91
CA ARG A 36 6.20 13.19 9.13
C ARG A 36 5.02 13.76 8.35
N SER A 37 4.13 14.48 9.03
CA SER A 37 3.05 15.23 8.37
C SER A 37 3.65 16.30 7.45
N ILE A 38 3.25 16.29 6.19
CA ILE A 38 3.67 17.26 5.17
C ILE A 38 2.56 18.25 4.80
N GLY A 39 1.34 18.03 5.31
CA GLY A 39 0.25 18.98 5.18
C GLY A 39 -1.13 18.33 5.26
N VAL A 40 -2.14 19.18 5.49
CA VAL A 40 -3.56 18.84 5.48
C VAL A 40 -4.21 19.51 4.28
N ILE A 41 -5.03 18.76 3.56
CA ILE A 41 -5.85 19.22 2.43
C ILE A 41 -7.30 19.21 2.90
N GLU A 42 -7.99 20.33 2.82
CA GLU A 42 -9.36 20.50 3.34
C GLU A 42 -10.43 20.50 2.24
N GLY A 43 -10.03 20.29 0.99
CA GLY A 43 -10.95 20.29 -0.13
C GLY A 43 -10.28 20.08 -1.49
N PRO A 44 -11.09 20.03 -2.56
CA PRO A 44 -10.58 19.92 -3.92
C PRO A 44 -9.79 21.17 -4.37
N PRO A 45 -8.76 21.03 -5.22
CA PRO A 45 -8.23 19.75 -5.70
C PRO A 45 -7.45 19.05 -4.58
N TRP A 46 -7.76 17.77 -4.34
CA TRP A 46 -7.20 16.96 -3.26
C TRP A 46 -5.73 16.62 -3.50
N GLN A 47 -4.87 17.63 -3.40
CA GLN A 47 -3.46 17.56 -3.76
C GLN A 47 -2.58 18.47 -2.89
N LEU A 48 -1.32 18.08 -2.74
CA LEU A 48 -0.27 18.94 -2.19
C LEU A 48 1.08 18.64 -2.84
N LYS A 49 2.07 19.50 -2.58
CA LYS A 49 3.46 19.28 -3.02
C LYS A 49 4.22 18.47 -1.98
N CYS A 50 4.85 17.39 -2.41
CA CYS A 50 5.71 16.55 -1.57
C CYS A 50 7.15 16.67 -2.07
N ASP A 51 8.07 16.99 -1.16
CA ASP A 51 9.51 17.01 -1.44
C ASP A 51 10.12 15.65 -1.11
N PHE A 52 10.54 14.91 -2.13
CA PHE A 52 11.25 13.63 -1.99
C PHE A 52 12.77 13.81 -1.85
N GLY A 53 13.24 15.05 -1.76
CA GLY A 53 14.65 15.40 -1.62
C GLY A 53 15.45 15.25 -2.92
N SER A 54 16.70 15.67 -2.88
CA SER A 54 17.58 15.75 -4.05
C SER A 54 18.35 14.45 -4.36
N THR A 55 18.10 13.38 -3.59
CA THR A 55 18.80 12.09 -3.74
C THR A 55 17.81 10.96 -3.69
N LEU A 56 18.00 9.93 -4.51
CA LEU A 56 17.16 8.75 -4.53
C LEU A 56 17.16 8.01 -3.19
N ARG A 57 16.02 8.03 -2.52
CA ARG A 57 15.78 7.33 -1.25
C ARG A 57 14.40 6.68 -1.28
N PRO A 58 14.26 5.47 -0.71
CA PRO A 58 12.96 4.89 -0.43
C PRO A 58 12.16 5.79 0.51
N HIS A 59 10.87 5.92 0.24
CA HIS A 59 9.94 6.70 1.04
C HIS A 59 8.62 5.95 1.25
N GLU A 60 8.00 6.21 2.38
CA GLU A 60 6.63 5.82 2.69
C GLU A 60 5.72 7.05 2.61
N LEU A 61 4.71 7.02 1.72
CA LEU A 61 3.63 7.99 1.70
C LEU A 61 2.39 7.39 2.36
N VAL A 62 1.81 8.13 3.30
CA VAL A 62 0.53 7.77 3.93
C VAL A 62 -0.45 8.90 3.80
N ALA A 63 -1.66 8.61 3.35
CA ALA A 63 -2.79 9.54 3.38
C ALA A 63 -3.80 9.09 4.44
N VAL A 64 -4.21 10.01 5.32
CA VAL A 64 -5.23 9.77 6.36
C VAL A 64 -6.41 10.67 6.10
N ALA A 65 -7.55 10.10 5.73
CA ALA A 65 -8.79 10.84 5.54
C ALA A 65 -9.58 10.93 6.85
N ARG A 66 -10.11 12.13 7.11
CA ARG A 66 -10.89 12.44 8.30
C ARG A 66 -12.26 13.01 7.96
N GLY A 67 -13.25 12.69 8.79
CA GLY A 67 -14.58 13.32 8.77
C GLY A 67 -14.57 14.68 9.47
N GLU A 68 -15.70 15.37 9.44
CA GLU A 68 -15.88 16.70 10.06
C GLU A 68 -15.69 16.66 11.59
N ASP A 69 -16.02 15.53 12.22
CA ASP A 69 -15.81 15.28 13.65
C ASP A 69 -14.35 14.87 14.00
N GLY A 70 -13.45 14.85 13.01
CA GLY A 70 -12.05 14.45 13.15
C GLY A 70 -11.82 12.93 13.17
N SER A 71 -12.87 12.12 13.07
CA SER A 71 -12.77 10.65 13.00
C SER A 71 -12.00 10.21 11.76
N VAL A 72 -11.21 9.15 11.86
CA VAL A 72 -10.48 8.60 10.71
C VAL A 72 -11.43 7.74 9.89
N LEU A 73 -11.71 8.17 8.65
CA LEU A 73 -12.59 7.49 7.71
C LEU A 73 -11.83 6.53 6.78
N GLY A 74 -10.50 6.67 6.68
CA GLY A 74 -9.68 5.78 5.86
C GLY A 74 -8.20 6.12 5.88
N ARG A 75 -7.39 5.15 5.45
CA ARG A 75 -5.95 5.31 5.23
C ARG A 75 -5.55 4.67 3.90
N ALA A 76 -4.60 5.29 3.21
CA ALA A 76 -3.92 4.71 2.05
C ALA A 76 -2.41 4.85 2.22
N GLU A 77 -1.66 3.89 1.67
CA GLU A 77 -0.21 3.83 1.73
C GLU A 77 0.35 3.60 0.33
N GLN A 78 1.48 4.24 0.03
CA GLN A 78 2.25 4.02 -1.19
C GLN A 78 3.74 4.11 -0.88
N LEU A 79 4.49 3.08 -1.29
CA LEU A 79 5.94 3.08 -1.21
C LEU A 79 6.51 3.70 -2.50
N VAL A 80 7.44 4.65 -2.35
CA VAL A 80 8.09 5.37 -3.45
C VAL A 80 9.58 5.04 -3.41
N ASN A 81 10.20 4.82 -4.58
CA ASN A 81 11.62 4.47 -4.73
C ASN A 81 12.12 3.26 -3.94
N LEU A 82 11.25 2.52 -3.26
CA LEU A 82 11.66 1.31 -2.56
C LEU A 82 11.97 0.25 -3.62
N PRO A 83 13.20 -0.29 -3.67
CA PRO A 83 13.49 -1.42 -4.52
C PRO A 83 12.56 -2.56 -4.13
N ARG A 84 11.74 -3.02 -5.07
CA ARG A 84 11.00 -4.26 -4.88
C ARG A 84 12.02 -5.38 -4.72
N SER A 85 11.75 -6.27 -3.78
CA SER A 85 12.63 -7.40 -3.53
C SER A 85 12.79 -8.19 -4.83
N SER A 86 13.98 -8.72 -5.10
CA SER A 86 14.19 -9.53 -6.31
C SER A 86 13.26 -10.75 -6.34
N ALA A 87 12.76 -11.18 -5.18
CA ALA A 87 11.65 -12.10 -5.03
C ALA A 87 10.68 -11.66 -3.92
N GLU A 88 9.39 -11.81 -4.17
CA GLU A 88 8.29 -11.48 -3.27
C GLU A 88 7.34 -12.68 -3.10
N VAL A 89 6.69 -12.76 -1.94
CA VAL A 89 5.65 -13.75 -1.65
C VAL A 89 4.42 -13.02 -1.15
N GLN A 90 3.28 -13.26 -1.78
CA GLN A 90 1.98 -12.79 -1.34
C GLN A 90 1.12 -13.98 -0.91
N ILE A 91 0.42 -13.83 0.21
CA ILE A 91 -0.57 -14.78 0.69
C ILE A 91 -1.95 -14.15 0.52
N VAL A 92 -2.79 -14.78 -0.29
CA VAL A 92 -4.16 -14.33 -0.55
C VAL A 92 -5.10 -15.34 0.11
N PHE A 93 -5.93 -14.88 1.04
CA PHE A 93 -6.99 -15.70 1.58
C PHE A 93 -8.10 -15.87 0.55
N GLU A 94 -8.50 -17.12 0.29
CA GLU A 94 -9.61 -17.44 -0.58
C GLU A 94 -10.84 -17.69 0.28
N ALA A 95 -11.91 -16.93 0.02
CA ALA A 95 -13.12 -16.97 0.81
C ALA A 95 -13.84 -18.31 0.66
N GLY A 96 -14.13 -18.96 1.79
CA GLY A 96 -15.06 -20.08 1.88
C GLY A 96 -16.47 -19.64 2.22
N ALA A 97 -17.34 -20.59 2.58
CA ALA A 97 -18.69 -20.28 3.02
C ALA A 97 -18.68 -19.42 4.30
N ALA A 98 -19.63 -18.48 4.41
CA ALA A 98 -19.82 -17.61 5.58
C ALA A 98 -18.60 -16.76 5.98
N GLY A 99 -17.76 -16.34 5.03
CA GLY A 99 -16.69 -15.34 5.25
C GLY A 99 -15.47 -15.85 6.01
N HIS A 100 -15.36 -17.16 6.22
CA HIS A 100 -14.17 -17.79 6.80
C HIS A 100 -13.24 -18.24 5.65
N PRO A 101 -11.92 -18.00 5.73
CA PRO A 101 -11.00 -18.48 4.70
C PRO A 101 -10.86 -20.00 4.78
N GLU A 102 -11.21 -20.71 3.69
CA GLU A 102 -11.06 -22.17 3.59
C GLU A 102 -9.74 -22.56 2.92
N ALA A 103 -9.16 -21.65 2.14
CA ALA A 103 -7.89 -21.84 1.47
C ALA A 103 -7.08 -20.56 1.48
N LEU A 104 -5.78 -20.70 1.21
CA LEU A 104 -4.90 -19.58 0.89
C LEU A 104 -4.14 -19.91 -0.38
N ARG A 105 -3.97 -18.89 -1.22
CA ARG A 105 -3.12 -18.93 -2.39
C ARG A 105 -1.79 -18.25 -2.06
N VAL A 106 -0.71 -18.99 -2.24
CA VAL A 106 0.65 -18.44 -2.20
C VAL A 106 1.04 -18.02 -3.62
N VAL A 107 1.21 -16.72 -3.83
CA VAL A 107 1.73 -16.15 -5.07
C VAL A 107 3.19 -15.80 -4.84
N THR A 108 4.06 -16.30 -5.71
CA THR A 108 5.49 -15.97 -5.67
C THR A 108 5.85 -15.24 -6.93
N GLU A 109 6.50 -14.08 -6.80
CA GLU A 109 7.02 -13.32 -7.94
C GLU A 109 8.52 -13.13 -7.78
N SER A 110 9.24 -13.07 -8.89
CA SER A 110 10.63 -12.61 -8.89
C SER A 110 10.95 -11.89 -10.18
N ASN A 111 11.85 -10.91 -10.11
CA ASN A 111 12.27 -10.12 -11.26
C ASN A 111 13.02 -10.96 -12.31
N GLU A 112 13.70 -12.02 -11.89
CA GLU A 112 14.43 -12.97 -12.73
C GLU A 112 13.58 -14.19 -13.14
N ARG A 113 12.28 -14.23 -12.77
CA ARG A 113 11.38 -15.37 -13.02
C ARG A 113 11.89 -16.70 -12.43
N LEU A 114 12.64 -16.61 -11.34
CA LEU A 114 13.06 -17.75 -10.51
C LEU A 114 11.82 -18.49 -10.00
N LYS A 115 11.92 -19.83 -9.99
CA LYS A 115 10.92 -20.70 -9.36
C LYS A 115 11.36 -21.00 -7.92
N PRO A 116 10.43 -21.02 -6.95
CA PRO A 116 10.75 -21.44 -5.59
C PRO A 116 11.36 -22.86 -5.57
N LEU A 117 12.45 -23.04 -4.82
CA LEU A 117 13.06 -24.36 -4.64
C LEU A 117 12.17 -25.28 -3.80
N ALA A 118 11.49 -24.71 -2.80
CA ALA A 118 10.52 -25.37 -1.95
C ALA A 118 9.53 -24.34 -1.40
N ILE A 119 8.31 -24.77 -1.08
CA ILE A 119 7.28 -23.96 -0.41
C ILE A 119 6.82 -24.74 0.81
N PHE A 120 7.03 -24.17 1.99
CA PHE A 120 6.52 -24.70 3.26
C PHE A 120 5.56 -23.67 3.84
N ALA A 121 4.33 -24.09 4.12
CA ALA A 121 3.30 -23.24 4.71
C ALA A 121 2.81 -23.87 6.02
N THR A 122 2.66 -23.05 7.05
CA THR A 122 2.12 -23.48 8.35
C THR A 122 1.08 -22.47 8.84
N PHE A 123 0.11 -22.95 9.62
CA PHE A 123 -0.86 -22.13 10.35
C PHE A 123 -0.84 -22.59 11.81
N ASP A 124 -0.55 -21.68 12.74
CA ASP A 124 -0.36 -21.97 14.17
C ASP A 124 0.58 -23.17 14.42
N GLY A 125 1.68 -23.22 13.65
CA GLY A 125 2.69 -24.29 13.75
C GLY A 125 2.28 -25.63 13.13
N ARG A 126 1.08 -25.74 12.54
CA ARG A 126 0.63 -26.94 11.81
C ARG A 126 0.85 -26.78 10.32
N ALA A 127 1.46 -27.77 9.67
CA ALA A 127 1.69 -27.75 8.24
C ALA A 127 0.37 -27.69 7.45
N LEU A 128 0.30 -26.80 6.47
CA LEU A 128 -0.81 -26.73 5.52
C LEU A 128 -0.52 -27.64 4.33
N MET A 129 -1.52 -28.42 3.94
CA MET A 129 -1.43 -29.28 2.77
C MET A 129 -1.65 -28.45 1.50
N ARG A 130 -0.84 -28.73 0.47
CA ARG A 130 -1.02 -28.11 -0.85
C ARG A 130 -2.23 -28.75 -1.54
N GLY A 131 -3.23 -27.94 -1.87
CA GLY A 131 -4.36 -28.37 -2.69
C GLY A 131 -3.98 -28.65 -4.16
N PRO A 132 -4.86 -29.27 -4.95
CA PRO A 132 -4.63 -29.44 -6.39
C PRO A 132 -4.48 -28.07 -7.06
N GLY A 133 -3.46 -27.93 -7.92
CA GLY A 133 -3.13 -26.69 -8.64
C GLY A 133 -3.29 -26.82 -10.14
#